data_AF-E4NRC0-F1
#
_entry.id   AF-E4NRC0-F1
#
_cell.length_a   1.000
_cell.length_b   1.000
_cell.length_c   1.000
_cell.angle_alpha   90.00
_cell.angle_beta   90.00
_cell.angle_gamma   90.00
#
_symmetry.space_group_name_H-M   'P 1'
#
loop_
_entity.id
_entity.type
_entity.pdbx_description
1 polymer ?
#
loop_
_entity_poly.entity_id
_entity_poly.type
_entity_poly.pdbx_seq_one_letter_code
_entity_poly.pdbx_strand_id
1 'polypeptide(L)'
;MSGALEDKRTATRLRILVEIANRQPAVSQGEVAEAVGVTSQAVSEYTRQLVEDGYVEKEGRSRYHVTKEGVDWLFQEAKDLRRFADHVTDDVLENVQEDAAIATEELSSGETVTLTVRDGLLHATPGESGPATGVATTDAEKGEDVSITGFEGIIEIDPGSVTVVQVPPTRSGGSRAVDLETLAEMCDDADVVAATGIEAIVSLRKADVEMETSWAAGDVAEAAAARGLSAIVVVTTDLVGRVTDVLRDGDVLYEVTEAARIAE
;
A
#
# COMPACT_ATOMS: atom_id res chain seq x y z
N MET A 1 13.96 5.77 9.54
CA MET A 1 14.74 4.55 9.76
C MET A 1 14.57 4.18 11.23
N SER A 2 14.32 2.90 11.54
CA SER A 2 14.05 2.44 12.92
C SER A 2 15.26 2.70 13.80
N GLY A 3 15.09 3.43 14.90
CA GLY A 3 16.17 3.59 15.87
C GLY A 3 16.50 2.28 16.58
N ALA A 4 15.53 1.36 16.72
CA ALA A 4 15.68 0.11 17.46
C ALA A 4 16.63 -0.90 16.81
N LEU A 5 16.70 -0.98 15.48
CA LEU A 5 17.62 -1.89 14.79
C LEU A 5 19.01 -1.29 14.56
N GLU A 6 19.11 0.04 14.51
CA GLU A 6 20.38 0.77 14.34
C GLU A 6 21.15 0.91 15.65
N ASP A 7 20.45 1.05 16.77
CA ASP A 7 21.03 1.30 18.10
C ASP A 7 20.54 0.28 19.15
N LYS A 8 21.51 -0.45 19.71
CA LYS A 8 21.30 -1.40 20.81
C LYS A 8 20.58 -0.78 22.01
N ARG A 9 20.78 0.51 22.25
CA ARG A 9 20.11 1.26 23.32
C ARG A 9 18.61 1.35 23.06
N THR A 10 18.22 1.70 21.84
CA THR A 10 16.81 1.84 21.43
C THR A 10 16.09 0.50 21.40
N ALA A 11 16.71 -0.58 20.89
CA ALA A 11 16.17 -1.94 21.00
C ALA A 11 15.89 -2.34 22.46
N THR A 12 16.82 -2.02 23.37
CA THR A 12 16.65 -2.34 24.80
C THR A 12 15.52 -1.53 25.42
N ARG A 13 15.39 -0.25 25.06
CA ARG A 13 14.27 0.61 25.49
C ARG A 13 12.93 0.09 24.98
N LEU A 14 12.84 -0.31 23.71
CA LEU A 14 11.65 -0.90 23.09
C LEU A 14 11.19 -2.12 23.88
N ARG A 15 12.10 -3.07 24.11
CA ARG A 15 11.79 -4.30 24.84
C ARG A 15 11.37 -4.03 26.29
N ILE A 16 12.01 -3.09 26.98
CA ILE A 16 11.61 -2.68 28.34
C ILE A 16 10.20 -2.05 28.34
N LEU A 17 9.90 -1.18 27.38
CA LEU A 17 8.61 -0.50 27.29
C LEU A 17 7.47 -1.48 26.97
N VAL A 18 7.72 -2.47 26.11
CA VAL A 18 6.77 -3.58 25.84
C VAL A 18 6.50 -4.39 27.10
N GLU A 19 7.53 -4.73 27.88
CA GLU A 19 7.35 -5.46 29.14
C GLU A 19 6.57 -4.66 30.18
N ILE A 20 6.76 -3.33 30.23
CA ILE A 20 5.94 -2.45 31.06
C ILE A 20 4.51 -2.42 30.55
N ALA A 21 4.27 -2.23 29.25
CA ALA A 21 2.94 -2.19 28.66
C ALA A 21 2.13 -3.49 28.91
N ASN A 22 2.79 -4.65 28.85
CA ASN A 22 2.19 -5.96 29.05
C ASN A 22 1.81 -6.26 30.51
N ARG A 23 2.48 -5.62 31.48
CA ARG A 23 2.37 -5.96 32.92
C ARG A 23 2.04 -4.77 33.83
N GLN A 24 1.82 -3.59 33.25
CA GLN A 24 1.38 -2.40 33.98
C GLN A 24 0.06 -2.67 34.73
N PRO A 25 -0.17 -2.02 35.89
CA PRO A 25 0.74 -1.08 36.54
C PRO A 25 1.85 -1.73 37.38
N ALA A 26 1.77 -3.02 37.65
CA ALA A 26 2.59 -3.68 38.67
C ALA A 26 3.59 -4.65 38.02
N VAL A 27 4.74 -4.10 37.64
CA VAL A 27 5.87 -4.89 37.11
C VAL A 27 7.15 -4.53 37.85
N SER A 28 7.85 -5.52 38.39
CA SER A 28 9.13 -5.29 39.05
C SER A 28 10.26 -5.19 38.03
N GLN A 29 11.29 -4.40 38.35
CA GLN A 29 12.49 -4.29 37.51
C GLN A 29 13.22 -5.63 37.34
N GLY A 30 13.06 -6.56 38.27
CA GLY A 30 13.62 -7.92 38.17
C GLY A 30 12.92 -8.74 37.09
N GLU A 31 11.59 -8.71 37.05
CA GLU A 31 10.79 -9.42 36.02
C GLU A 31 11.03 -8.87 34.62
N VAL A 32 11.18 -7.54 34.49
CA VAL A 32 11.57 -6.92 33.21
C VAL A 32 13.00 -7.32 32.83
N ALA A 33 13.93 -7.33 33.78
CA ALA A 33 15.32 -7.69 33.54
C ALA A 33 15.46 -9.12 33.02
N GLU A 34 14.73 -10.07 33.61
CA GLU A 34 14.68 -11.46 33.17
C GLU A 34 14.12 -11.59 31.75
N ALA A 35 12.98 -10.96 31.45
CA ALA A 35 12.34 -11.03 30.14
C ALA A 35 13.17 -10.36 29.02
N VAL A 36 13.85 -9.26 29.33
CA VAL A 36 14.69 -8.52 28.37
C VAL A 36 16.11 -9.13 28.27
N GLY A 37 16.55 -9.89 29.27
CA GLY A 37 17.90 -10.44 29.31
C GLY A 37 18.98 -9.39 29.62
N VAL A 38 18.67 -8.45 30.54
CA VAL A 38 19.58 -7.41 31.02
C VAL A 38 19.62 -7.39 32.54
N THR A 39 20.48 -6.58 33.16
CA THR A 39 20.52 -6.47 34.63
C THR A 39 19.38 -5.58 35.15
N SER A 40 18.89 -5.81 36.38
CA SER A 40 17.88 -4.92 37.01
C SER A 40 18.36 -3.47 37.13
N GLN A 41 19.69 -3.26 37.26
CA GLN A 41 20.28 -1.92 37.26
C GLN A 41 20.15 -1.24 35.90
N ALA A 42 20.39 -1.98 34.80
CA ALA A 42 20.17 -1.46 33.45
C ALA A 42 18.70 -1.12 33.22
N VAL A 43 17.77 -1.97 33.66
CA VAL A 43 16.33 -1.66 33.61
C VAL A 43 16.03 -0.36 34.37
N SER A 44 16.56 -0.20 35.59
CA SER A 44 16.36 1.04 36.36
C SER A 44 16.86 2.29 35.64
N GLU A 45 17.95 2.19 34.89
CA GLU A 45 18.50 3.30 34.12
C GLU A 45 17.65 3.62 32.88
N TYR A 46 17.29 2.60 32.12
CA TYR A 46 16.43 2.75 30.94
C TYR A 46 15.04 3.27 31.31
N THR A 47 14.42 2.77 32.38
CA THR A 47 13.12 3.26 32.85
C THR A 47 13.21 4.72 33.29
N ARG A 48 14.34 5.17 33.87
CA ARG A 48 14.53 6.60 34.19
C ARG A 48 14.52 7.44 32.92
N GLN A 49 15.23 7.02 31.88
CA GLN A 49 15.25 7.73 30.60
C GLN A 49 13.88 7.71 29.90
N LEU A 50 13.16 6.58 29.94
CA LEU A 50 11.80 6.49 29.41
C LEU A 50 10.82 7.43 30.14
N VAL A 51 11.03 7.67 31.44
CA VAL A 51 10.28 8.67 32.21
C VAL A 51 10.69 10.09 31.82
N GLU A 52 11.98 10.35 31.66
CA GLU A 52 12.51 11.65 31.22
C GLU A 52 12.00 12.04 29.81
N ASP A 53 11.88 11.05 28.92
CA ASP A 53 11.39 11.22 27.54
C ASP A 53 9.85 11.19 27.46
N GLY A 54 9.15 11.05 28.59
CA GLY A 54 7.69 11.12 28.66
C GLY A 54 6.95 9.87 28.14
N TYR A 55 7.64 8.75 27.91
CA TYR A 55 7.03 7.49 27.46
C TYR A 55 6.48 6.63 28.59
N VAL A 56 6.95 6.86 29.82
CA VAL A 56 6.52 6.13 31.02
C VAL A 56 6.22 7.11 32.14
N GLU A 57 5.13 6.87 32.85
CA GLU A 57 4.80 7.54 34.11
C GLU A 57 5.04 6.61 35.30
N LYS A 58 5.52 7.18 36.40
CA LYS A 58 5.78 6.45 37.65
C LYS A 58 4.74 6.81 38.71
N GLU A 59 3.88 5.85 39.04
CA GLU A 59 2.83 6.02 40.06
C GLU A 59 3.27 5.65 41.48
N GLY A 60 4.44 5.03 41.63
CA GLY A 60 4.90 4.58 42.94
C GLY A 60 6.17 3.75 42.89
N ARG A 61 6.48 3.07 43.99
CA ARG A 61 7.61 2.13 44.03
C ARG A 61 7.29 0.94 43.15
N SER A 62 8.04 0.78 42.05
CA SER A 62 7.86 -0.31 41.09
C SER A 62 6.47 -0.35 40.45
N ARG A 63 5.83 0.80 40.27
CA ARG A 63 4.58 0.93 39.52
C ARG A 63 4.75 1.92 38.38
N TYR A 64 4.54 1.45 37.17
CA TYR A 64 4.79 2.19 35.94
C TYR A 64 3.59 2.04 34.99
N HIS A 65 3.23 3.12 34.32
CA HIS A 65 2.28 3.12 33.21
C HIS A 65 2.96 3.65 31.95
N VAL A 66 2.63 3.08 30.81
CA VAL A 66 3.03 3.64 29.50
C VAL A 66 2.08 4.78 29.16
N THR A 67 2.65 5.93 28.80
CA THR A 67 1.87 7.11 28.39
C THR A 67 1.33 6.93 26.98
N LYS A 68 0.48 7.86 26.52
CA LYS A 68 0.01 7.85 25.13
C LYS A 68 1.19 7.99 24.15
N GLU A 69 2.12 8.89 24.46
CA GLU A 69 3.34 9.12 23.70
C GLU A 69 4.22 7.87 23.66
N GLY A 70 4.28 7.11 24.75
CA GLY A 70 4.96 5.82 24.79
C GLY A 70 4.29 4.77 23.91
N VAL A 71 2.96 4.72 23.87
CA VAL A 71 2.21 3.83 22.96
C VAL A 71 2.42 4.21 21.50
N ASP A 72 2.34 5.50 21.17
CA ASP A 72 2.56 6.01 19.81
C ASP A 72 3.99 5.68 19.34
N TRP A 73 4.98 5.83 20.23
CA TRP A 73 6.36 5.43 19.95
C TRP A 73 6.51 3.91 19.73
N LEU A 74 5.83 3.06 20.52
CA LEU A 74 5.80 1.60 20.29
C LEU A 74 5.25 1.25 18.91
N PHE A 75 4.15 1.90 18.49
CA PHE A 75 3.56 1.68 17.16
C PHE A 75 4.52 2.09 16.04
N GLN A 76 5.19 3.23 16.20
CA GLN A 76 6.16 3.71 15.21
C GLN A 76 7.33 2.72 15.05
N GLU A 77 7.96 2.29 16.15
CA GLU A 77 9.07 1.34 16.08
C GLU A 77 8.63 -0.05 15.55
N ALA A 78 7.43 -0.51 15.89
CA ALA A 78 6.90 -1.76 15.36
C ALA A 78 6.64 -1.68 13.85
N LYS A 79 6.12 -0.55 13.35
CA LYS A 79 5.93 -0.31 11.92
C LYS A 79 7.27 -0.27 11.18
N ASP A 80 8.27 0.40 11.77
CA ASP A 80 9.59 0.50 11.16
C ASP A 80 10.33 -0.86 11.15
N LEU A 81 10.18 -1.67 12.20
CA LEU A 81 10.70 -3.04 12.24
C LEU A 81 10.05 -3.93 11.18
N ARG A 82 8.73 -3.84 10.98
CA ARG A 82 8.03 -4.57 9.92
C ARG A 82 8.53 -4.14 8.54
N ARG A 83 8.59 -2.83 8.27
CA ARG A 83 9.12 -2.31 6.99
C ARG A 83 10.55 -2.79 6.72
N PHE A 84 11.39 -2.86 7.75
CA PHE A 84 12.74 -3.39 7.59
C PHE A 84 12.73 -4.89 7.31
N ALA A 85 11.89 -5.67 7.98
CA ALA A 85 11.75 -7.10 7.69
C ALA A 85 11.29 -7.31 6.25
N ASP A 86 10.27 -6.57 5.81
CA ASP A 86 9.76 -6.58 4.43
C ASP A 86 10.90 -6.20 3.45
N HIS A 87 11.65 -5.12 3.70
CA HIS A 87 12.83 -4.77 2.88
C HIS A 87 13.89 -5.88 2.83
N VAL A 88 14.15 -6.56 3.94
CA VAL A 88 15.14 -7.65 3.97
C VAL A 88 14.63 -8.88 3.25
N THR A 89 13.36 -9.24 3.42
CA THR A 89 12.78 -10.41 2.74
C THR A 89 12.62 -10.14 1.25
N ASP A 90 12.09 -8.97 0.89
CA ASP A 90 11.60 -8.65 -0.44
C ASP A 90 12.69 -8.00 -1.31
N ASP A 91 13.60 -7.20 -0.72
CA ASP A 91 14.63 -6.47 -1.50
C ASP A 91 16.05 -7.05 -1.37
N VAL A 92 16.38 -7.73 -0.25
CA VAL A 92 17.78 -8.17 0.03
C VAL A 92 17.97 -9.68 -0.11
N LEU A 93 17.12 -10.48 0.53
CA LEU A 93 17.20 -11.94 0.50
C LEU A 93 16.62 -12.52 -0.79
N GLU A 94 15.78 -11.76 -1.48
CA GLU A 94 15.11 -12.12 -2.73
C GLU A 94 15.96 -11.98 -4.00
N ASN A 95 17.29 -12.10 -3.89
CA ASN A 95 18.20 -12.23 -5.04
C ASN A 95 18.14 -13.61 -5.74
N VAL A 96 16.94 -14.23 -5.80
CA VAL A 96 16.54 -15.27 -6.76
C VAL A 96 15.02 -15.21 -7.01
N GLN A 97 14.40 -14.02 -7.06
CA GLN A 97 13.04 -13.94 -7.59
C GLN A 97 13.12 -14.00 -9.12
N GLU A 98 12.74 -15.16 -9.61
CA GLU A 98 12.25 -15.33 -10.97
C GLU A 98 10.87 -14.67 -11.04
N ASP A 99 10.76 -13.60 -11.82
CA ASP A 99 9.53 -12.81 -11.96
C ASP A 99 8.88 -13.11 -13.31
N ALA A 100 7.55 -13.20 -13.34
CA ALA A 100 6.83 -13.51 -14.56
C ALA A 100 6.61 -12.24 -15.40
N ALA A 101 6.92 -12.33 -16.69
CA ALA A 101 6.62 -11.31 -17.68
C ALA A 101 5.88 -11.92 -18.87
N ILE A 102 5.17 -11.09 -19.65
CA ILE A 102 4.58 -11.51 -20.92
C ILE A 102 5.62 -11.34 -22.02
N ALA A 103 5.93 -12.41 -22.74
CA ALA A 103 6.86 -12.37 -23.86
C ALA A 103 6.25 -11.59 -25.03
N THR A 104 6.94 -10.56 -25.54
CA THR A 104 6.43 -9.77 -26.68
C THR A 104 6.72 -10.42 -28.03
N GLU A 105 7.68 -11.35 -28.05
CA GLU A 105 8.17 -12.17 -29.16
C GLU A 105 8.64 -13.54 -28.62
N GLU A 106 9.06 -14.47 -29.48
CA GLU A 106 9.64 -15.75 -29.04
C GLU A 106 10.94 -15.51 -28.27
N LEU A 107 11.08 -16.18 -27.12
CA LEU A 107 12.23 -16.09 -26.22
C LEU A 107 12.77 -17.48 -25.89
N SER A 108 14.09 -17.60 -25.84
CA SER A 108 14.76 -18.82 -25.36
C SER A 108 15.32 -18.64 -23.95
N SER A 109 15.36 -19.72 -23.17
CA SER A 109 16.05 -19.74 -21.88
C SER A 109 17.52 -19.31 -22.03
N GLY A 110 17.95 -18.39 -21.17
CA GLY A 110 19.26 -17.75 -21.18
C GLY A 110 19.34 -16.49 -22.05
N GLU A 111 18.27 -16.10 -22.73
CA GLU A 111 18.24 -14.90 -23.55
C GLU A 111 18.08 -13.62 -22.71
N THR A 112 18.85 -12.60 -23.04
CA THR A 112 18.74 -11.27 -22.42
C THR A 112 17.53 -10.54 -23.00
N VAL A 113 16.74 -9.96 -22.11
CA VAL A 113 15.51 -9.24 -22.45
C VAL A 113 15.52 -7.84 -21.88
N THR A 114 14.79 -6.96 -22.55
CA THR A 114 14.44 -5.63 -22.10
C THR A 114 13.06 -5.69 -21.46
N LEU A 115 12.93 -5.11 -20.28
CA LEU A 115 11.73 -5.14 -19.47
C LEU A 115 10.98 -3.81 -19.56
N THR A 116 9.68 -3.90 -19.79
CA THR A 116 8.78 -2.73 -19.84
C THR A 116 7.46 -3.06 -19.20
N VAL A 117 6.81 -2.11 -18.54
CA VAL A 117 5.40 -2.25 -18.14
C VAL A 117 4.52 -1.75 -19.29
N ARG A 118 3.53 -2.57 -19.66
CA ARG A 118 2.48 -2.24 -20.63
C ARG A 118 1.16 -2.75 -20.09
N ASP A 119 0.13 -1.93 -20.14
CA ASP A 119 -1.20 -2.27 -19.61
C ASP A 119 -1.14 -2.76 -18.14
N GLY A 120 -0.24 -2.16 -17.35
CA GLY A 120 0.02 -2.52 -15.95
C GLY A 120 0.72 -3.86 -15.71
N LEU A 121 1.17 -4.54 -16.77
CA LEU A 121 1.82 -5.84 -16.70
C LEU A 121 3.26 -5.79 -17.21
N LEU A 122 4.13 -6.57 -16.57
CA LEU A 122 5.52 -6.70 -17.00
C LEU A 122 5.60 -7.44 -18.33
N HIS A 123 6.36 -6.89 -19.27
CA HIS A 123 6.60 -7.47 -20.57
C HIS A 123 8.11 -7.63 -20.82
N ALA A 124 8.48 -8.74 -21.44
CA ALA A 124 9.85 -9.05 -21.84
C ALA A 124 9.98 -9.00 -23.36
N THR A 125 10.91 -8.18 -23.86
CA THR A 125 11.22 -8.07 -25.29
C THR A 125 12.67 -8.50 -25.52
N PRO A 126 13.00 -9.29 -26.57
CA PRO A 126 14.38 -9.68 -26.84
C PRO A 126 15.35 -8.49 -26.92
N GLY A 127 16.55 -8.66 -26.37
CA GLY A 127 17.64 -7.69 -26.44
C GLY A 127 17.78 -6.78 -25.20
N GLU A 128 18.77 -5.89 -25.23
CA GLU A 128 19.26 -5.13 -24.06
C GLU A 128 19.19 -3.60 -24.26
N SER A 129 18.20 -3.12 -25.02
CA SER A 129 18.16 -1.73 -25.50
C SER A 129 17.46 -0.75 -24.56
N GLY A 130 16.83 -1.22 -23.47
CA GLY A 130 16.02 -0.39 -22.58
C GLY A 130 16.67 -0.09 -21.21
N PRO A 131 15.99 0.71 -20.38
CA PRO A 131 16.50 1.16 -19.07
C PRO A 131 16.46 0.06 -18.00
N ALA A 132 15.74 -1.04 -18.26
CA ALA A 132 15.68 -2.22 -17.42
C ALA A 132 15.84 -3.48 -18.28
N THR A 133 16.62 -4.43 -17.79
CA THR A 133 16.93 -5.69 -18.46
C THR A 133 16.87 -6.87 -17.49
N GLY A 134 16.77 -8.07 -18.05
CA GLY A 134 16.83 -9.33 -17.30
C GLY A 134 17.21 -10.48 -18.22
N VAL A 135 17.14 -11.70 -17.71
CA VAL A 135 17.45 -12.94 -18.44
C VAL A 135 16.29 -13.91 -18.31
N ALA A 136 15.77 -14.39 -19.43
CA ALA A 136 14.75 -15.43 -19.43
C ALA A 136 15.32 -16.74 -18.87
N THR A 137 14.60 -17.39 -17.96
CA THR A 137 14.97 -18.72 -17.42
C THR A 137 14.21 -19.85 -18.11
N THR A 138 13.15 -19.52 -18.86
CA THR A 138 12.27 -20.45 -19.57
C THR A 138 12.12 -20.03 -21.03
N ASP A 139 11.78 -20.98 -21.91
CA ASP A 139 11.37 -20.69 -23.28
C ASP A 139 9.91 -20.20 -23.28
N ALA A 140 9.56 -19.26 -24.17
CA ALA A 140 8.19 -18.77 -24.30
C ALA A 140 7.90 -18.32 -25.74
N GLU A 141 6.69 -18.62 -26.24
CA GLU A 141 6.18 -18.00 -27.46
C GLU A 141 5.62 -16.59 -27.17
N LYS A 142 5.39 -15.81 -28.22
CA LYS A 142 4.79 -14.48 -28.10
C LYS A 142 3.43 -14.55 -27.38
N GLY A 143 3.30 -13.78 -26.30
CA GLY A 143 2.09 -13.66 -25.49
C GLY A 143 1.99 -14.68 -24.35
N GLU A 144 2.95 -15.61 -24.23
CA GLU A 144 3.04 -16.53 -23.10
C GLU A 144 3.78 -15.90 -21.91
N ASP A 145 3.60 -16.47 -20.73
CA ASP A 145 4.39 -16.13 -19.55
C ASP A 145 5.81 -16.65 -19.68
N VAL A 146 6.78 -15.80 -19.35
CA VAL A 146 8.19 -16.14 -19.29
C VAL A 146 8.73 -15.75 -17.93
N SER A 147 9.48 -16.66 -17.32
CA SER A 147 10.18 -16.40 -16.07
C SER A 147 11.49 -15.64 -16.33
N ILE A 148 11.71 -14.53 -15.63
CA ILE A 148 12.85 -13.62 -15.79
C ILE A 148 13.65 -13.53 -14.49
N THR A 149 14.97 -13.54 -14.57
CA THR A 149 15.86 -13.28 -13.44
C THR A 149 16.94 -12.25 -13.79
N GLY A 150 17.82 -11.93 -12.84
CA GLY A 150 19.00 -11.09 -13.09
C GLY A 150 18.62 -9.67 -13.50
N PHE A 151 17.64 -9.08 -12.82
CA PHE A 151 17.16 -7.74 -13.11
C PHE A 151 18.28 -6.70 -12.94
N GLU A 152 18.51 -5.91 -13.98
CA GLU A 152 19.42 -4.78 -13.97
C GLU A 152 18.71 -3.52 -14.48
N GLY A 153 18.93 -2.39 -13.83
CA GLY A 153 18.32 -1.11 -14.20
C GLY A 153 17.03 -0.81 -13.43
N ILE A 154 16.28 0.20 -13.89
CA ILE A 154 15.03 0.65 -13.26
C ILE A 154 13.92 0.58 -14.31
N ILE A 155 12.83 -0.12 -13.99
CA ILE A 155 11.63 -0.12 -14.81
C ILE A 155 10.91 1.20 -14.55
N GLU A 156 10.91 2.07 -15.55
CA GLU A 156 10.20 3.35 -15.47
C GLU A 156 8.70 3.09 -15.61
N ILE A 157 7.94 3.49 -14.60
CA ILE A 157 6.47 3.49 -14.59
C ILE A 157 6.05 4.90 -14.25
N ASP A 158 5.37 5.55 -15.18
CA ASP A 158 4.64 6.78 -14.87
C ASP A 158 3.37 6.40 -14.10
N PRO A 159 3.17 6.88 -12.86
CA PRO A 159 1.98 6.56 -12.11
C PRO A 159 0.72 7.03 -12.85
N GLY A 160 -0.30 6.19 -12.81
CA GLY A 160 -1.63 6.52 -13.33
C GLY A 160 -2.34 7.53 -12.45
N SER A 161 -3.56 7.88 -12.85
CA SER A 161 -4.43 8.79 -12.11
C SER A 161 -5.81 8.20 -11.89
N VAL A 162 -6.49 8.68 -10.85
CA VAL A 162 -7.85 8.21 -10.52
C VAL A 162 -8.84 9.37 -10.58
N THR A 163 -9.93 9.19 -11.31
CA THR A 163 -11.04 10.13 -11.31
C THR A 163 -12.23 9.55 -10.56
N VAL A 164 -12.61 10.21 -9.47
CA VAL A 164 -13.74 9.79 -8.63
C VAL A 164 -14.99 10.56 -9.08
N VAL A 165 -15.91 9.85 -9.73
CA VAL A 165 -17.15 10.44 -10.28
C VAL A 165 -18.30 10.24 -9.30
N GLN A 166 -18.80 11.33 -8.74
CA GLN A 166 -19.88 11.27 -7.77
C GLN A 166 -21.25 11.16 -8.43
N VAL A 167 -22.08 10.28 -7.89
CA VAL A 167 -23.47 10.08 -8.26
C VAL A 167 -24.37 10.37 -7.05
N PRO A 168 -25.45 11.15 -7.22
CA PRO A 168 -26.33 11.47 -6.11
C PRO A 168 -27.02 10.21 -5.56
N PRO A 169 -27.36 10.17 -4.26
CA PRO A 169 -28.12 9.07 -3.68
C PRO A 169 -29.57 9.07 -4.20
N THR A 170 -30.28 7.94 -4.05
CA THR A 170 -31.65 7.77 -4.57
C THR A 170 -32.64 8.83 -4.10
N ARG A 171 -32.50 9.29 -2.85
CA ARG A 171 -33.30 10.37 -2.24
C ARG A 171 -33.11 11.74 -2.93
N SER A 172 -32.01 11.91 -3.65
CA SER A 172 -31.63 13.11 -4.41
C SER A 172 -31.71 12.87 -5.93
N GLY A 173 -32.47 11.87 -6.36
CA GLY A 173 -32.67 11.54 -7.78
C GLY A 173 -31.92 10.28 -8.24
N GLY A 174 -30.86 9.88 -7.55
CA GLY A 174 -30.10 8.67 -7.90
C GLY A 174 -29.56 8.71 -9.33
N SER A 175 -29.50 7.53 -9.95
CA SER A 175 -29.16 7.37 -11.37
C SER A 175 -30.12 8.04 -12.37
N ARG A 176 -31.19 8.71 -11.92
CA ARG A 176 -32.06 9.52 -12.81
C ARG A 176 -31.58 10.97 -12.94
N ALA A 177 -30.78 11.44 -11.97
CA ALA A 177 -30.20 12.77 -11.97
C ALA A 177 -28.82 12.82 -12.64
N VAL A 178 -28.28 11.66 -13.02
CA VAL A 178 -27.00 11.52 -13.71
C VAL A 178 -27.15 11.82 -15.19
N ASP A 179 -26.19 12.54 -15.72
CA ASP A 179 -25.97 12.68 -17.15
C ASP A 179 -25.25 11.43 -17.66
N LEU A 180 -25.99 10.56 -18.35
CA LEU A 180 -25.47 9.25 -18.75
C LEU A 180 -24.52 9.35 -19.95
N GLU A 181 -24.71 10.34 -20.82
CA GLU A 181 -23.82 10.57 -21.97
C GLU A 181 -22.47 11.08 -21.45
N THR A 182 -22.49 12.08 -20.57
CA THR A 182 -21.26 12.58 -19.93
C THR A 182 -20.55 11.50 -19.12
N LEU A 183 -21.31 10.66 -18.39
CA LEU A 183 -20.72 9.55 -17.63
C LEU A 183 -20.04 8.52 -18.55
N ALA A 184 -20.67 8.18 -19.67
CA ALA A 184 -20.10 7.27 -20.65
C ALA A 184 -18.83 7.85 -21.28
N GLU A 185 -18.86 9.12 -21.70
CA GLU A 185 -17.71 9.83 -22.27
C GLU A 185 -16.52 9.88 -21.29
N MET A 186 -16.77 10.12 -20.00
CA MET A 186 -15.71 10.07 -18.98
C MET A 186 -15.06 8.68 -18.92
N CYS A 187 -15.84 7.60 -19.06
CA CYS A 187 -15.37 6.23 -18.90
C CYS A 187 -14.71 5.64 -20.15
N ASP A 188 -14.88 6.24 -21.32
CA ASP A 188 -14.46 5.66 -22.61
C ASP A 188 -12.93 5.52 -22.73
N ASP A 189 -12.19 6.45 -22.14
CA ASP A 189 -10.72 6.49 -22.16
C ASP A 189 -10.06 5.88 -20.91
N ALA A 190 -10.84 5.35 -19.96
CA ALA A 190 -10.30 4.79 -18.71
C ALA A 190 -9.92 3.32 -18.88
N ASP A 191 -8.72 2.95 -18.41
CA ASP A 191 -8.25 1.56 -18.45
C ASP A 191 -9.04 0.69 -17.47
N VAL A 192 -9.46 1.27 -16.33
CA VAL A 192 -10.22 0.56 -15.29
C VAL A 192 -11.43 1.39 -14.86
N VAL A 193 -12.62 0.81 -14.96
CA VAL A 193 -13.85 1.41 -14.42
C VAL A 193 -14.36 0.56 -13.26
N ALA A 194 -14.48 1.16 -12.08
CA ALA A 194 -15.04 0.53 -10.90
C ALA A 194 -16.20 1.34 -10.33
N ALA A 195 -17.04 0.70 -9.51
CA ALA A 195 -18.17 1.37 -8.88
C ALA A 195 -18.35 1.02 -7.41
N THR A 196 -18.86 1.98 -6.63
CA THR A 196 -19.30 1.69 -5.26
C THR A 196 -20.57 2.44 -4.91
N GLY A 197 -21.55 1.71 -4.37
CA GLY A 197 -22.91 2.19 -4.16
C GLY A 197 -23.88 1.81 -5.28
N ILE A 198 -25.14 1.61 -4.90
CA ILE A 198 -26.16 1.08 -5.81
C ILE A 198 -26.48 2.07 -6.93
N GLU A 199 -26.53 3.37 -6.62
CA GLU A 199 -26.80 4.40 -7.63
C GLU A 199 -25.69 4.46 -8.68
N ALA A 200 -24.42 4.38 -8.28
CA ALA A 200 -23.28 4.30 -9.19
C ALA A 200 -23.37 3.11 -10.15
N ILE A 201 -23.61 1.91 -9.61
CA ILE A 201 -23.76 0.68 -10.40
C ILE A 201 -24.92 0.80 -11.40
N VAL A 202 -26.06 1.34 -10.96
CA VAL A 202 -27.22 1.52 -11.84
C VAL A 202 -26.95 2.60 -12.89
N SER A 203 -26.19 3.65 -12.58
CA SER A 203 -25.81 4.68 -13.55
C SER A 203 -24.93 4.11 -14.66
N LEU A 204 -23.86 3.37 -14.32
CA LEU A 204 -22.98 2.73 -15.30
C LEU A 204 -23.76 1.77 -16.22
N ARG A 205 -24.62 0.92 -15.64
CA ARG A 205 -25.47 0.01 -16.44
C ARG A 205 -26.43 0.73 -17.39
N LYS A 206 -26.92 1.92 -17.01
CA LYS A 206 -27.80 2.71 -17.88
C LYS A 206 -27.03 3.46 -18.96
N ALA A 207 -25.76 3.79 -18.69
CA ALA A 207 -24.83 4.38 -19.63
C ALA A 207 -24.19 3.34 -20.56
N ASP A 208 -24.51 2.05 -20.38
CA ASP A 208 -23.93 0.91 -21.12
C ASP A 208 -22.39 0.81 -20.96
N VAL A 209 -21.89 1.21 -19.79
CA VAL A 209 -20.48 1.12 -19.42
C VAL A 209 -20.23 -0.15 -18.61
N GLU A 210 -19.30 -0.98 -19.09
CA GLU A 210 -18.82 -2.13 -18.33
C GLU A 210 -17.94 -1.69 -17.16
N MET A 211 -18.09 -2.36 -16.02
CA MET A 211 -17.32 -2.09 -14.82
C MET A 211 -16.59 -3.37 -14.41
N GLU A 212 -15.31 -3.25 -14.10
CA GLU A 212 -14.46 -4.34 -13.64
C GLU A 212 -14.96 -4.92 -12.31
N THR A 213 -15.32 -4.04 -11.38
CA THR A 213 -15.78 -4.45 -10.06
C THR A 213 -16.72 -3.44 -9.42
N SER A 214 -17.62 -3.97 -8.58
CA SER A 214 -18.38 -3.18 -7.61
C SER A 214 -17.89 -3.34 -6.17
N TRP A 215 -16.81 -4.11 -5.98
CA TRP A 215 -16.22 -4.45 -4.69
C TRP A 215 -14.81 -3.89 -4.61
N ALA A 216 -14.44 -3.36 -3.44
CA ALA A 216 -13.12 -2.78 -3.19
C ALA A 216 -12.70 -1.75 -4.26
N ALA A 217 -13.66 -0.94 -4.76
CA ALA A 217 -13.42 -0.05 -5.89
C ALA A 217 -12.27 0.94 -5.66
N GLY A 218 -12.06 1.40 -4.42
CA GLY A 218 -10.92 2.24 -4.06
C GLY A 218 -9.59 1.49 -4.16
N ASP A 219 -9.51 0.28 -3.60
CA ASP A 219 -8.30 -0.56 -3.62
C ASP A 219 -7.94 -0.99 -5.06
N VAL A 220 -8.93 -1.31 -5.89
CA VAL A 220 -8.69 -1.66 -7.30
C VAL A 220 -8.19 -0.46 -8.09
N ALA A 221 -8.76 0.73 -7.89
CA ALA A 221 -8.29 1.94 -8.56
C ALA A 221 -6.88 2.36 -8.11
N GLU A 222 -6.57 2.22 -6.82
CA GLU A 222 -5.23 2.43 -6.28
C GLU A 222 -4.20 1.49 -6.93
N ALA A 223 -4.49 0.20 -6.93
CA ALA A 223 -3.61 -0.81 -7.51
C ALA A 223 -3.40 -0.67 -9.03
N ALA A 224 -4.42 -0.16 -9.75
CA ALA A 224 -4.33 0.16 -11.17
C ALA A 224 -3.44 1.40 -11.40
N ALA A 225 -3.67 2.48 -10.65
CA ALA A 225 -2.87 3.69 -10.76
C ALA A 225 -1.39 3.46 -10.40
N ALA A 226 -1.11 2.64 -9.39
CA ALA A 226 0.25 2.23 -9.04
C ALA A 226 0.99 1.50 -10.18
N ARG A 227 0.24 0.93 -11.14
CA ARG A 227 0.76 0.24 -12.34
C ARG A 227 0.72 1.10 -13.60
N GLY A 228 0.45 2.39 -13.47
CA GLY A 228 0.42 3.33 -14.59
C GLY A 228 -0.91 3.39 -15.34
N LEU A 229 -1.96 2.74 -14.83
CA LEU A 229 -3.27 2.73 -15.47
C LEU A 229 -4.14 3.88 -14.98
N SER A 230 -4.90 4.48 -15.88
CA SER A 230 -5.96 5.42 -15.54
C SER A 230 -7.18 4.67 -15.00
N ALA A 231 -7.78 5.15 -13.91
CA ALA A 231 -8.95 4.52 -13.33
C ALA A 231 -10.08 5.53 -13.05
N ILE A 232 -11.31 5.08 -13.25
CA ILE A 232 -12.52 5.79 -12.84
C ILE A 232 -13.24 5.01 -11.76
N VAL A 233 -13.57 5.70 -10.67
CA VAL A 233 -14.44 5.16 -9.63
C VAL A 233 -15.74 5.95 -9.59
N VAL A 234 -16.82 5.34 -10.06
CA VAL A 234 -18.15 5.92 -9.92
C VAL A 234 -18.69 5.59 -8.54
N VAL A 235 -19.04 6.61 -7.75
CA VAL A 235 -19.35 6.45 -6.34
C VAL A 235 -20.61 7.20 -5.94
N THR A 236 -21.50 6.55 -5.20
CA THR A 236 -22.60 7.28 -4.54
C THR A 236 -22.01 8.28 -3.55
N THR A 237 -22.44 9.55 -3.57
CA THR A 237 -21.87 10.65 -2.78
C THR A 237 -21.58 10.31 -1.31
N ASP A 238 -22.47 9.55 -0.65
CA ASP A 238 -22.33 9.16 0.76
C ASP A 238 -21.11 8.23 1.04
N LEU A 239 -20.51 7.65 0.00
CA LEU A 239 -19.41 6.68 0.08
C LEU A 239 -18.07 7.23 -0.42
N VAL A 240 -18.01 8.47 -0.92
CA VAL A 240 -16.81 9.08 -1.52
C VAL A 240 -15.61 9.00 -0.60
N GLY A 241 -15.80 9.32 0.69
CA GLY A 241 -14.74 9.29 1.69
C GLY A 241 -14.01 7.95 1.75
N ARG A 242 -14.75 6.83 1.62
CA ARG A 242 -14.17 5.48 1.68
C ARG A 242 -13.26 5.19 0.49
N VAL A 243 -13.53 5.78 -0.67
CA VAL A 243 -12.67 5.65 -1.86
C VAL A 243 -11.47 6.57 -1.70
N THR A 244 -11.71 7.86 -1.39
CA THR A 244 -10.64 8.86 -1.32
C THR A 244 -9.65 8.62 -0.18
N ASP A 245 -10.06 7.95 0.91
CA ASP A 245 -9.14 7.60 1.99
C ASP A 245 -8.14 6.53 1.53
N VAL A 246 -8.59 5.51 0.78
CA VAL A 246 -7.69 4.50 0.18
C VAL A 246 -6.72 5.13 -0.80
N LEU A 247 -7.23 5.99 -1.70
CA LEU A 247 -6.39 6.68 -2.68
C LEU A 247 -5.35 7.60 -2.01
N ARG A 248 -5.73 8.29 -0.93
CA ARG A 248 -4.81 9.14 -0.16
C ARG A 248 -3.76 8.32 0.57
N ASP A 249 -4.15 7.20 1.18
CA ASP A 249 -3.23 6.32 1.89
C ASP A 249 -2.22 5.64 0.96
N GLY A 250 -2.59 5.45 -0.32
CA GLY A 250 -1.72 4.96 -1.40
C GLY A 250 -0.94 6.05 -2.15
N ASP A 251 -0.96 7.31 -1.70
CA ASP A 251 -0.30 8.45 -2.35
C ASP A 251 -0.68 8.63 -3.85
N VAL A 252 -1.90 8.24 -4.23
CA VAL A 252 -2.39 8.28 -5.61
C VAL A 252 -2.83 9.68 -6.00
N LEU A 253 -2.48 10.11 -7.20
CA LEU A 253 -3.02 11.34 -7.80
C LEU A 253 -4.48 11.11 -8.19
N TYR A 254 -5.39 11.82 -7.53
CA TYR A 254 -6.81 11.71 -7.84
C TYR A 254 -7.54 13.05 -7.90
N GLU A 255 -8.59 13.10 -8.69
CA GLU A 255 -9.56 14.19 -8.70
C GLU A 255 -10.97 13.69 -8.39
N VAL A 256 -11.83 14.60 -7.92
CA VAL A 256 -13.23 14.29 -7.61
C VAL A 256 -14.13 15.21 -8.44
N THR A 257 -15.03 14.61 -9.21
CA THR A 257 -15.95 15.31 -10.11
C THR A 257 -17.38 14.78 -9.95
N GLU A 258 -18.33 15.37 -10.67
CA GLU A 258 -19.74 14.98 -10.68
C GLU A 258 -20.24 14.79 -12.12
N ALA A 259 -21.03 13.74 -12.36
CA ALA A 259 -21.74 13.52 -13.63
C ALA A 259 -23.20 13.98 -13.52
N ALA A 260 -23.42 15.23 -13.09
CA ALA A 260 -24.75 15.78 -12.88
C ALA A 260 -25.32 16.36 -14.19
N ARG A 261 -26.61 16.14 -14.46
CA ARG A 261 -27.30 16.88 -15.54
C ARG A 261 -27.31 18.37 -15.23
N ILE A 262 -26.93 19.19 -16.20
CA ILE A 262 -27.15 20.63 -16.12
C ILE A 262 -28.67 20.86 -16.12
N ALA A 263 -29.18 21.59 -15.13
CA ALA A 263 -30.59 21.96 -15.09
C ALA A 263 -30.89 22.94 -16.23
N GLU A 264 -31.75 22.53 -17.17
CA GLU A 264 -32.44 23.44 -18.10
C GLU A 264 -33.51 24.27 -17.40
#